data_AF-A0A3S9Y821-F1
#
_entry.id   AF-A0A3S9Y821-F1
#
_cell.length_a   1.000
_cell.length_b   1.000
_cell.length_c   1.000
_cell.angle_alpha   90.00
_cell.angle_beta   90.00
_cell.angle_gamma   90.00
#
_symmetry.space_group_name_H-M   'P 1'
#
loop_
_entity.id
_entity.type
_entity.pdbx_description
1 polymer ?
#
loop_
_entity_poly.entity_id
_entity_poly.type
_entity_poly.pdbx_seq_one_letter_code
_entity_poly.pdbx_strand_id
1 'polypeptide(L)' 'MNGAGNPWVGDLVHDEDADRTGIISDVRKGVYVLRPDTGPGEWFCSAPDRLTLIVPREERRDS' A
#
# COMPACT_ATOMS: atom_id res chain seq x y z
N MET A 1 -16.74 10.06 9.52
CA MET A 1 -16.32 10.11 8.10
C MET A 1 -14.89 9.60 8.08
N ASN A 2 -14.69 8.28 8.05
CA ASN A 2 -13.39 7.70 8.34
C ASN A 2 -12.90 6.94 7.10
N GLY A 3 -11.75 7.38 6.57
CA GLY A 3 -10.78 6.45 5.98
C GLY A 3 -10.74 6.27 4.47
N ALA A 4 -11.64 6.84 3.66
CA ALA A 4 -11.47 6.79 2.19
C ALA A 4 -10.42 7.82 1.69
N GLY A 5 -9.34 8.01 2.45
CA GLY A 5 -8.17 8.72 1.97
C GLY A 5 -7.38 7.80 1.05
N ASN A 6 -6.82 8.35 -0.03
CA ASN A 6 -5.90 7.60 -0.86
C ASN A 6 -4.87 6.88 0.02
N PRO A 7 -4.56 5.60 -0.29
CA PRO A 7 -3.66 4.82 0.54
C PRO A 7 -2.31 5.53 0.64
N TRP A 8 -1.64 5.44 1.79
CA TRP A 8 -0.46 6.23 2.13
C TRP A 8 0.67 5.35 2.70
N VAL A 9 1.85 5.94 2.83
CA VAL A 9 3.03 5.26 3.39
C VAL A 9 2.72 4.65 4.76
N GLY A 10 2.97 3.34 4.89
CA GLY A 10 2.68 2.49 6.04
C GLY A 10 1.44 1.59 5.88
N ASP A 11 0.55 1.92 4.95
CA ASP A 11 -0.67 1.15 4.73
C ASP A 11 -0.37 -0.19 4.03
N LEU A 12 -1.10 -1.24 4.43
CA LEU A 12 -1.11 -2.52 3.73
C LEU A 12 -2.19 -2.44 2.68
N VAL A 13 -1.80 -2.61 1.42
CA VAL A 13 -2.73 -2.59 0.29
C VAL A 13 -2.61 -3.87 -0.51
N HIS A 14 -3.72 -4.28 -1.10
CA HIS A 14 -3.75 -5.29 -2.13
C HIS A 14 -3.70 -4.62 -3.49
N ASP A 15 -2.68 -4.97 -4.27
CA ASP A 15 -2.48 -4.53 -5.64
C ASP A 15 -3.19 -5.52 -6.58
N GLU A 16 -4.34 -5.10 -7.11
CA GLU A 16 -5.15 -5.92 -8.01
C GLU A 16 -4.46 -6.20 -9.36
N ASP A 17 -3.52 -5.36 -9.79
CA ASP A 17 -2.82 -5.54 -11.07
C ASP A 17 -1.80 -6.66 -10.98
N ALA A 18 -1.06 -6.68 -9.87
CA ALA A 18 -0.01 -7.65 -9.60
C ALA A 18 -0.48 -8.87 -8.79
N ASP A 19 -1.78 -8.92 -8.46
CA ASP A 19 -2.48 -9.91 -7.64
C ASP A 19 -1.72 -10.24 -6.34
N ARG A 20 -1.24 -9.21 -5.65
CA ARG A 20 -0.36 -9.38 -4.48
C ARG A 20 -0.55 -8.27 -3.45
N THR A 21 -0.25 -8.58 -2.20
CA THR A 21 -0.38 -7.63 -1.09
C THR A 21 0.99 -7.03 -0.75
N GLY A 22 1.03 -5.72 -0.53
CA GLY A 22 2.24 -4.98 -0.24
C GLY A 22 2.00 -3.79 0.69
N ILE A 23 3.08 -3.35 1.33
CA ILE A 23 3.12 -2.18 2.19
C ILE A 23 3.59 -1.00 1.36
N ILE A 24 2.84 0.10 1.39
CA ILE A 24 3.31 1.33 0.76
C ILE A 24 4.50 1.85 1.57
N SER A 25 5.65 1.88 0.92
CA SER A 25 6.90 2.34 1.52
C SER A 25 7.20 3.79 1.14
N ASP A 26 6.74 4.22 -0.05
CA ASP A 26 6.94 5.57 -0.56
C ASP A 26 5.87 5.94 -1.60
N VAL A 27 5.66 7.23 -1.83
CA VAL A 27 4.76 7.73 -2.89
C VAL A 27 5.44 8.88 -3.64
N ARG A 28 5.72 8.67 -4.93
CA ARG A 28 6.48 9.61 -5.78
C ARG A 28 5.62 10.09 -6.95
N LYS A 29 5.19 11.35 -6.91
CA LYS A 29 4.41 11.98 -8.00
C LYS A 29 3.21 11.13 -8.47
N GLY A 30 2.53 10.45 -7.54
CA GLY A 30 1.40 9.56 -7.84
C GLY A 30 1.78 8.10 -8.15
N VAL A 31 3.07 7.75 -8.16
CA VAL A 31 3.55 6.36 -8.21
C VAL A 31 3.79 5.86 -6.80
N TYR A 32 3.14 4.77 -6.44
CA TYR A 32 3.27 4.09 -5.18
C TYR A 32 4.40 3.08 -5.24
N VAL A 33 5.28 3.09 -4.24
CA VAL A 33 6.33 2.09 -4.07
C VAL A 33 5.85 1.11 -3.01
N LEU A 34 5.63 -0.13 -3.40
CA LEU A 34 5.18 -1.20 -2.52
C LEU A 34 6.34 -2.16 -2.25
N ARG A 35 6.41 -2.64 -1.02
CA ARG A 35 7.26 -3.76 -0.64
C ARG A 35 6.39 -4.92 -0.13
N PRO A 36 6.77 -6.18 -0.36
CA PRO A 36 6.05 -7.30 0.21
C PRO A 36 6.18 -7.25 1.74
N ASP A 37 5.15 -7.74 2.43
CA ASP A 37 5.19 -7.87 3.89
C ASP A 37 6.28 -8.86 4.33
N THR A 38 6.44 -9.95 3.56
CA THR A 38 7.46 -10.97 3.79
C THR A 38 8.31 -11.17 2.54
N GLY A 39 9.62 -10.94 2.67
CA GLY A 39 10.60 -11.22 1.62
C GLY A 39 11.23 -9.98 0.97
N PRO A 40 12.21 -10.18 0.08
CA PRO A 40 12.86 -9.09 -0.65
C PRO A 40 12.05 -8.70 -1.88
N GLY A 41 12.19 -7.44 -2.29
CA GLY A 41 11.61 -6.91 -3.52
C GLY A 41 10.82 -5.64 -3.25
N GLU A 42 10.75 -4.80 -4.26
CA GLU A 42 9.89 -3.62 -4.27
C GLU A 42 9.30 -3.53 -5.68
N TRP A 43 8.06 -3.08 -5.79
CA TRP A 43 7.44 -2.83 -7.09
C TRP A 43 6.70 -1.51 -7.08
N PHE A 44 6.51 -0.97 -8.28
CA PHE A 44 5.89 0.32 -8.49
C PHE A 44 4.46 0.11 -9.00
N CYS A 45 3.50 0.77 -8.36
CA CYS A 45 2.12 0.84 -8.83
C CYS A 45 1.77 2.29 -9.17
N SER A 46 1.40 2.54 -10.42
CA SER A 46 0.95 3.86 -10.89
C SER A 46 -0.57 4.01 -10.90
N ALA A 47 -1.31 2.99 -10.48
CA ALA A 47 -2.76 2.93 -10.51
C ALA A 47 -3.34 2.90 -9.08
N PRO A 48 -3.43 4.04 -8.38
CA PRO A 48 -3.99 4.10 -7.03
C PRO A 48 -5.41 3.53 -6.92
N ASP A 49 -6.22 3.66 -7.96
CA ASP A 49 -7.59 3.12 -8.00
C ASP A 49 -7.64 1.58 -7.97
N ARG A 50 -6.51 0.90 -8.21
CA ARG A 50 -6.35 -0.56 -8.10
C ARG A 50 -5.69 -1.00 -6.80
N LEU A 51 -5.38 -0.06 -5.90
CA LEU A 51 -4.83 -0.35 -4.58
C LEU A 51 -5.97 -0.38 -3.57
N THR A 52 -6.32 -1.58 -3.11
CA THR A 52 -7.33 -1.76 -2.07
C THR A 52 -6.66 -1.73 -0.71
N LEU A 53 -7.04 -0.79 0.16
CA LEU A 53 -6.57 -0.75 1.55
C LEU A 53 -7.04 -1.99 2.31
N ILE A 54 -6.10 -2.78 2.84
CA ILE A 54 -6.36 -3.99 3.65
C ILE A 54 -6.21 -3.65 5.13
N VAL A 55 -5.07 -3.06 5.53
CA VAL A 55 -4.80 -2.64 6.91
C VAL A 55 -4.24 -1.23 6.92
N PRO A 56 -4.90 -0.27 7.60
CA PRO A 56 -4.37 1.06 7.77
C PRO A 56 -3.13 1.04 8.68
N ARG A 57 -2.21 1.98 8.44
CA ARG A 57 -0.98 2.16 9.21
C ARG A 57 -1.22 2.33 10.72
N GLU A 58 -2.37 2.88 11.12
CA GLU A 58 -2.73 3.12 12.52
C GLU A 58 -2.91 1.81 13.28
N GLU A 59 -3.53 0.81 12.66
CA GLU A 59 -3.72 -0.52 13.25
C GLU A 59 -2.42 -1.35 13.26
N ARG A 60 -1.43 -1.00 12.42
CA ARG A 60 -0.12 -1.70 12.37
C ARG A 60 0.90 -1.20 13.38
N ARG A 61 0.68 -0.06 14.03
CA ARG A 61 1.66 0.56 14.93
C ARG A 61 1.44 0.21 16.41
N ASP A 62 0.39 -0.56 16.72
CA ASP A 62 -0.07 -0.88 18.08
C ASP A 62 0.31 -2.31 18.52
N SER A 63 1.54 -2.76 18.26
CA SER A 63 2.07 -4.05 18.77
C SER A 63 3.45 -3.91 19.39
#